data_AF-A0A957HAI3-F1
#
_entry.id   AF-A0A957HAI3-F1
#
_cell.length_a   1.000
_cell.length_b   1.000
_cell.length_c   1.000
_cell.angle_alpha   90.00
_cell.angle_beta   90.00
_cell.angle_gamma   90.00
#
_symmetry.space_group_name_H-M   'P 1'
#
loop_
_entity.id
_entity.type
_entity.pdbx_description
1 polymer ?
#
loop_
_entity_poly.entity_id
_entity_poly.type
_entity_poly.pdbx_seq_one_letter_code
_entity_poly.pdbx_strand_id
1 'polypeptide(L)'
;MPKTKRTRNWSVPFAFGALLLSWLLWQFSQFWRRLLRQPRLFHPELLPEPSLELIDQAERIARANVEISIEDRLLPDGSHKLVLNAGRRNFREPWARDFGFASFGLVTMAETRAARETLELFLGFQTPAGQFPVKIHSTSILERYLHSLLDREQPIHTPLRPKYKTAHRTLSLDGNALLIIAALNYLRHVDDPSFCHTHWPALKRGLQWLELQSLEGDGLLHQGAYTDWADSIKRHGIIHYTNVLYWRALCEFGRDAVIYGYPEDEAYFQAKAARVRDKINEHFWSEEL
;
A
#
# COMPACT_ATOMS: atom_id res chain seq x y z
N MET A 1 -69.35 24.65 24.95
CA MET A 1 -68.05 24.36 24.31
C MET A 1 -67.56 22.98 24.77
N PRO A 2 -67.52 21.95 23.91
CA PRO A 2 -66.98 20.64 24.29
C PRO A 2 -65.48 20.57 23.99
N LYS A 3 -64.70 20.14 24.99
CA LYS A 3 -63.25 19.87 24.87
C LYS A 3 -63.06 18.51 24.17
N THR A 4 -62.49 18.52 22.97
CA THR A 4 -62.06 17.32 22.26
C THR A 4 -60.81 16.73 22.92
N LYS A 5 -60.94 15.54 23.52
CA LYS A 5 -59.79 14.75 24.01
C LYS A 5 -59.07 14.12 22.81
N ARG A 6 -57.92 14.69 22.43
CA ARG A 6 -56.97 14.03 21.52
C ARG A 6 -56.33 12.84 22.23
N THR A 7 -56.75 11.62 21.87
CA THR A 7 -56.03 10.40 22.22
C THR A 7 -54.73 10.36 21.40
N ARG A 8 -53.59 10.54 22.07
CA ARG A 8 -52.27 10.45 21.45
C ARG A 8 -52.01 8.97 21.18
N ASN A 9 -52.01 8.54 19.92
CA ASN A 9 -51.72 7.16 19.52
C ASN A 9 -50.22 6.87 19.74
N TRP A 10 -49.88 6.25 20.87
CA TRP A 10 -48.52 5.84 21.24
C TRP A 10 -48.09 4.48 20.66
N SER A 11 -48.93 3.82 19.85
CA SER A 11 -48.70 2.45 19.36
C SER A 11 -47.72 2.35 18.17
N VAL A 12 -47.55 3.42 17.39
CA VAL A 12 -46.64 3.46 16.23
C VAL A 12 -45.14 3.41 16.61
N PRO A 13 -44.63 4.13 17.64
CA PRO A 13 -43.20 4.10 17.97
C PRO A 13 -42.70 2.74 18.51
N PHE A 14 -43.57 1.94 19.14
CA PHE A 14 -43.17 0.63 19.69
C PHE A 14 -42.91 -0.43 18.61
N ALA A 15 -43.76 -0.51 17.59
CA ALA A 15 -43.58 -1.46 16.49
C ALA A 15 -42.30 -1.15 15.68
N PHE A 16 -42.00 0.14 15.49
CA PHE A 16 -40.77 0.55 14.81
C PHE A 16 -39.51 0.20 15.62
N GLY A 17 -39.55 0.37 16.94
CA GLY A 17 -38.46 -0.03 17.84
C GLY A 17 -38.18 -1.52 17.82
N ALA A 18 -39.22 -2.36 17.83
CA ALA A 18 -39.07 -3.82 17.77
C ALA A 18 -38.50 -4.32 16.44
N LEU A 19 -38.93 -3.73 15.31
CA LEU A 19 -38.38 -4.03 13.98
C LEU A 19 -36.92 -3.61 13.87
N LEU A 20 -36.56 -2.42 14.37
CA LEU A 20 -35.18 -1.95 14.37
C LEU A 20 -34.27 -2.86 15.22
N LEU A 21 -34.71 -3.24 16.42
CA LEU A 21 -33.96 -4.14 17.28
C LEU A 21 -33.78 -5.53 16.63
N SER A 22 -34.84 -6.07 16.02
CA SER A 22 -34.78 -7.36 15.32
C SER A 22 -33.82 -7.32 14.13
N TRP A 23 -33.85 -6.22 13.36
CA TRP A 23 -32.90 -5.99 12.26
C TRP A 23 -31.46 -5.88 12.76
N LEU A 24 -31.20 -5.14 13.84
CA LEU A 24 -29.88 -5.03 14.46
C LEU A 24 -29.35 -6.38 14.96
N LEU A 25 -30.19 -7.17 15.65
CA LEU A 25 -29.84 -8.52 16.10
C LEU A 25 -29.54 -9.46 14.92
N TRP A 26 -30.32 -9.36 13.84
CA TRP A 26 -30.06 -10.11 12.62
C TRP A 26 -28.72 -9.70 11.98
N GLN A 27 -28.44 -8.40 11.83
CA GLN A 27 -27.15 -7.91 11.32
C GLN A 27 -25.97 -8.40 12.16
N PHE A 28 -26.09 -8.31 13.49
CA PHE A 28 -25.10 -8.81 14.44
C PHE A 28 -24.87 -10.31 14.27
N SER A 29 -25.94 -11.11 14.21
CA SER A 29 -25.86 -12.55 13.97
C SER A 29 -25.19 -12.88 12.63
N GLN A 30 -25.52 -12.16 11.55
CA GLN A 30 -24.89 -12.36 10.24
C GLN A 30 -23.41 -11.96 10.24
N PHE A 31 -23.02 -10.93 10.98
CA PHE A 31 -21.62 -10.54 11.15
C PHE A 31 -20.83 -11.66 11.86
N TRP A 32 -21.31 -12.15 13.01
CA TRP A 32 -20.64 -13.24 13.73
C TRP A 32 -20.58 -14.54 12.94
N ARG A 33 -21.65 -14.88 12.21
CA ARG A 33 -21.64 -16.02 11.29
C ARG A 33 -20.57 -15.89 10.21
N ARG A 34 -20.40 -14.70 9.62
CA ARG A 34 -19.37 -14.44 8.59
C ARG A 34 -17.95 -14.54 9.18
N LEU A 35 -17.74 -13.96 10.35
CA LEU A 35 -16.47 -13.99 11.09
C LEU A 35 -16.06 -15.42 11.45
N LEU A 36 -16.96 -16.19 12.06
CA LEU A 36 -16.69 -17.56 12.52
C LEU A 36 -16.59 -18.59 11.38
N ARG A 37 -17.13 -18.27 10.20
CA ARG A 37 -16.98 -19.07 8.97
C ARG A 37 -15.63 -18.92 8.31
N GLN A 38 -14.86 -17.86 8.60
CA GLN A 38 -13.52 -17.75 8.07
C GLN A 38 -12.65 -18.89 8.62
N PRO A 39 -11.71 -19.43 7.81
CA PRO A 39 -10.81 -20.46 8.28
C PRO A 39 -9.97 -19.94 9.45
N ARG A 40 -9.48 -20.87 10.28
CA ARG A 40 -8.47 -20.51 11.28
C ARG A 40 -7.19 -20.08 10.58
N LEU A 41 -6.45 -19.17 11.19
CA LEU A 41 -5.14 -18.78 10.70
C LEU A 41 -4.25 -20.02 10.65
N PHE A 42 -3.74 -20.32 9.47
CA PHE A 42 -2.78 -21.39 9.27
C PHE A 42 -1.40 -20.78 9.04
N HIS A 43 -0.46 -21.15 9.91
CA HIS A 43 0.95 -20.86 9.75
C HIS A 43 1.65 -22.18 9.41
N PRO A 44 2.08 -22.39 8.15
CA PRO A 44 2.93 -23.54 7.86
C PRO A 44 4.18 -23.43 8.73
N GLU A 45 4.44 -24.45 9.55
CA GLU A 45 5.68 -24.52 10.31
C GLU A 45 6.84 -24.70 9.34
N LEU A 46 7.60 -23.62 9.10
CA LEU A 46 8.89 -23.69 8.42
C LEU A 46 9.93 -24.12 9.45
N LEU A 47 9.96 -25.41 9.76
CA LEU A 47 10.96 -25.95 10.66
C LEU A 47 12.36 -25.82 10.05
N PRO A 48 13.39 -25.48 10.83
CA PRO A 48 14.77 -25.56 10.38
C PRO A 48 15.06 -26.93 9.77
N GLU A 49 15.69 -26.96 8.59
CA GLU A 49 16.28 -28.18 8.06
C GLU A 49 17.75 -28.21 8.46
N PRO A 50 18.17 -29.11 9.37
CA PRO A 50 19.54 -29.13 9.89
C PRO A 50 20.61 -29.38 8.82
N SER A 51 20.21 -29.83 7.63
CA SER A 51 21.08 -30.11 6.50
C SER A 51 21.37 -28.91 5.60
N LEU A 52 20.68 -27.78 5.79
CA LEU A 52 20.91 -26.56 5.00
C LEU A 52 21.95 -25.66 5.66
N GLU A 53 22.76 -25.00 4.84
CA GLU A 53 23.57 -23.89 5.30
C GLU A 53 22.67 -22.74 5.78
N LEU A 54 23.17 -21.92 6.71
CA LEU A 54 22.38 -20.87 7.35
C LEU A 54 21.76 -19.89 6.33
N ILE A 55 22.50 -19.55 5.27
CA ILE A 55 22.05 -18.62 4.24
C ILE A 55 20.91 -19.20 3.40
N ASP A 56 21.01 -20.49 3.04
CA ASP A 56 19.97 -21.18 2.27
C ASP A 56 18.71 -21.35 3.10
N GLN A 57 18.86 -21.64 4.40
CA GLN A 57 17.74 -21.69 5.32
C GLN A 57 17.05 -20.32 5.45
N ALA A 58 17.82 -19.24 5.55
CA ALA A 58 17.29 -17.87 5.62
C ALA A 58 16.56 -17.50 4.33
N GLU A 59 17.13 -17.80 3.15
CA GLU A 59 16.47 -17.58 1.86
C GLU A 59 15.15 -18.35 1.78
N ARG A 60 15.16 -19.62 2.15
CA ARG A 60 13.94 -20.46 2.14
C ARG A 60 12.83 -19.87 3.01
N ILE A 61 13.17 -19.40 4.21
CA ILE A 61 12.21 -18.75 5.11
C ILE A 61 11.70 -17.44 4.50
N ALA A 62 12.58 -16.62 3.94
CA ALA A 62 12.21 -15.36 3.32
C ALA A 62 11.27 -15.59 2.12
N ARG A 63 11.63 -16.51 1.23
CA ARG A 63 10.84 -16.93 0.07
C ARG A 63 9.44 -17.39 0.46
N ALA A 64 9.34 -18.32 1.40
CA ALA A 64 8.06 -18.84 1.86
C ALA A 64 7.16 -17.76 2.49
N ASN A 65 7.75 -16.77 3.19
CA ASN A 65 7.00 -15.64 3.75
C ASN A 65 6.46 -14.69 2.68
N VAL A 66 7.18 -14.52 1.56
CA VAL A 66 6.71 -13.73 0.43
C VAL A 66 5.60 -14.49 -0.31
N GLU A 67 5.83 -15.76 -0.67
CA GLU A 67 4.88 -16.61 -1.40
C GLU A 67 3.53 -16.71 -0.70
N ILE A 68 3.52 -16.96 0.61
CA ILE A 68 2.28 -17.10 1.39
C ILE A 68 1.48 -15.80 1.49
N SER A 69 2.09 -14.66 1.14
CA SER A 69 1.46 -13.34 1.18
C SER A 69 0.91 -12.91 -0.19
N ILE A 70 1.18 -13.68 -1.25
CA ILE A 70 0.61 -13.48 -2.58
C ILE A 70 -0.79 -14.09 -2.61
N GLU A 71 -1.79 -13.29 -2.95
CA GLU A 71 -3.19 -13.73 -2.97
C GLU A 71 -3.96 -13.17 -4.16
N ASP A 72 -4.90 -13.94 -4.68
CA ASP A 72 -5.89 -13.47 -5.65
C ASP A 72 -6.96 -12.62 -4.93
N ARG A 73 -7.16 -11.39 -5.39
CA ARG A 73 -8.04 -10.40 -4.75
C ARG A 73 -9.02 -9.78 -5.75
N LEU A 74 -10.27 -9.71 -5.30
CA LEU A 74 -11.38 -9.10 -6.02
C LEU A 74 -11.24 -7.57 -6.06
N LEU A 75 -11.46 -6.99 -7.23
CA LEU A 75 -11.52 -5.55 -7.48
C LEU A 75 -12.96 -5.04 -7.59
N PRO A 76 -13.19 -3.72 -7.47
CA PRO A 76 -14.54 -3.14 -7.54
C PRO A 76 -15.30 -3.38 -8.86
N ASP A 77 -14.57 -3.61 -9.96
CA ASP A 77 -15.14 -3.90 -11.28
C ASP A 77 -15.48 -5.39 -11.48
N GLY A 78 -15.26 -6.22 -10.45
CA GLY A 78 -15.48 -7.66 -10.50
C GLY A 78 -14.29 -8.47 -11.02
N SER A 79 -13.23 -7.80 -11.50
CA SER A 79 -12.00 -8.47 -11.91
C SER A 79 -11.15 -8.90 -10.71
N HIS A 80 -10.13 -9.70 -11.00
CA HIS A 80 -9.26 -10.32 -10.02
C HIS A 80 -7.80 -9.99 -10.35
N LYS A 81 -7.00 -9.74 -9.31
CA LYS A 81 -5.54 -9.57 -9.43
C LYS A 81 -4.82 -10.36 -8.36
N LEU A 82 -3.71 -10.98 -8.75
CA LEU A 82 -2.74 -11.64 -7.89
C LEU A 82 -1.84 -10.58 -7.27
N VAL A 83 -2.00 -10.32 -5.97
CA VAL A 83 -1.35 -9.20 -5.30
C VAL A 83 -0.58 -9.63 -4.06
N LEU A 84 0.53 -8.94 -3.81
CA LEU A 84 1.28 -9.12 -2.57
C LEU A 84 0.63 -8.31 -1.43
N ASN A 85 0.31 -8.99 -0.35
CA ASN A 85 -0.12 -8.39 0.90
C ASN A 85 1.07 -8.17 1.84
N ALA A 86 0.98 -7.18 2.74
CA ALA A 86 2.02 -6.92 3.74
C ALA A 86 2.17 -8.08 4.76
N GLY A 87 1.14 -8.91 4.93
CA GLY A 87 1.25 -10.19 5.61
C GLY A 87 -0.09 -10.87 5.81
N ARG A 88 -0.09 -12.17 6.09
CA ARG A 88 -1.32 -12.98 6.08
C ARG A 88 -2.29 -12.73 7.26
N ARG A 89 -1.78 -12.28 8.41
CA ARG A 89 -2.56 -12.14 9.66
C ARG A 89 -3.24 -10.79 9.80
N ASN A 90 -2.50 -9.78 10.25
CA ASN A 90 -3.04 -8.46 10.60
C ASN A 90 -3.10 -7.51 9.40
N PHE A 91 -2.22 -7.72 8.42
CA PHE A 91 -2.02 -6.82 7.28
C PHE A 91 -2.25 -7.55 5.95
N ARG A 92 -3.37 -8.30 5.87
CA ARG A 92 -3.78 -9.10 4.69
C ARG A 92 -4.34 -8.21 3.57
N GLU A 93 -3.57 -7.19 3.23
CA GLU A 93 -3.87 -6.12 2.28
C GLU A 93 -2.55 -5.60 1.67
N PRO A 94 -2.54 -5.12 0.41
CA PRO A 94 -1.35 -4.49 -0.16
C PRO A 94 -1.03 -3.13 0.47
N TRP A 95 0.24 -2.92 0.82
CA TRP A 95 0.80 -1.64 1.28
C TRP A 95 1.91 -1.21 0.32
N ALA A 96 1.89 0.07 -0.09
CA ALA A 96 2.81 0.57 -1.11
C ALA A 96 4.29 0.41 -0.70
N ARG A 97 4.58 0.66 0.58
CA ARG A 97 5.92 0.58 1.15
C ARG A 97 6.43 -0.86 1.22
N ASP A 98 5.65 -1.73 1.85
CA ASP A 98 5.95 -3.15 2.05
C ASP A 98 6.15 -3.83 0.68
N PHE A 99 5.25 -3.56 -0.26
CA PHE A 99 5.38 -4.03 -1.64
C PHE A 99 6.61 -3.45 -2.33
N GLY A 100 6.90 -2.16 -2.15
CA GLY A 100 8.07 -1.51 -2.74
C GLY A 100 9.37 -2.28 -2.48
N PHE A 101 9.61 -2.68 -1.23
CA PHE A 101 10.77 -3.50 -0.87
C PHE A 101 10.63 -4.95 -1.31
N ALA A 102 9.47 -5.57 -1.08
CA ALA A 102 9.27 -6.99 -1.40
C ALA A 102 9.27 -7.26 -2.92
N SER A 103 9.02 -6.24 -3.75
CA SER A 103 9.05 -6.34 -5.22
C SER A 103 10.39 -6.84 -5.76
N PHE A 104 11.50 -6.49 -5.10
CA PHE A 104 12.83 -7.00 -5.45
C PHE A 104 12.88 -8.52 -5.27
N GLY A 105 12.40 -9.01 -4.13
CA GLY A 105 12.30 -10.44 -3.85
C GLY A 105 11.39 -11.15 -4.85
N LEU A 106 10.20 -10.60 -5.15
CA LEU A 106 9.28 -11.17 -6.13
C LEU A 106 9.93 -11.37 -7.49
N VAL A 107 10.64 -10.34 -7.98
CA VAL A 107 11.30 -10.40 -9.29
C VAL A 107 12.46 -11.40 -9.28
N THR A 108 13.29 -11.43 -8.23
CA THR A 108 14.35 -12.43 -8.07
C THR A 108 13.80 -13.86 -7.99
N MET A 109 12.62 -14.03 -7.40
CA MET A 109 11.93 -15.31 -7.27
C MET A 109 11.16 -15.72 -8.55
N ALA A 110 11.21 -14.90 -9.62
CA ALA A 110 10.42 -15.05 -10.83
C ALA A 110 8.89 -14.99 -10.62
N GLU A 111 8.43 -14.43 -9.50
CA GLU A 111 7.02 -14.10 -9.22
C GLU A 111 6.61 -12.80 -9.94
N THR A 112 6.93 -12.70 -11.22
CA THR A 112 6.81 -11.48 -12.04
C THR A 112 5.35 -11.10 -12.27
N ARG A 113 4.44 -12.08 -12.34
CA ARG A 113 3.00 -11.83 -12.44
C ARG A 113 2.47 -11.10 -11.20
N ALA A 114 2.82 -11.57 -10.01
CA ALA A 114 2.41 -10.94 -8.75
C ALA A 114 2.99 -9.52 -8.64
N ALA A 115 4.25 -9.31 -9.04
CA ALA A 115 4.87 -8.00 -9.08
C ALA A 115 4.12 -7.05 -10.04
N ARG A 116 3.88 -7.49 -11.28
CA ARG A 116 3.17 -6.73 -12.32
C ARG A 116 1.76 -6.36 -11.88
N GLU A 117 0.96 -7.34 -11.45
CA GLU A 117 -0.44 -7.11 -11.08
C GLU A 117 -0.57 -6.27 -9.80
N THR A 118 0.36 -6.39 -8.84
CA THR A 118 0.39 -5.48 -7.68
C THR A 118 0.73 -4.05 -8.07
N LEU A 119 1.70 -3.84 -8.99
CA LEU A 119 2.01 -2.52 -9.53
C LEU A 119 0.80 -1.92 -10.24
N GLU A 120 0.19 -2.66 -11.17
CA GLU A 120 -1.01 -2.23 -11.89
C GLU A 120 -2.15 -1.86 -10.95
N LEU A 121 -2.30 -2.59 -9.84
CA LEU A 121 -3.28 -2.27 -8.81
C LEU A 121 -3.03 -0.87 -8.20
N PHE A 122 -1.81 -0.56 -7.77
CA PHE A 122 -1.50 0.76 -7.21
C PHE A 122 -1.58 1.88 -8.25
N LEU A 123 -1.08 1.62 -9.46
CA LEU A 123 -1.08 2.58 -10.58
C LEU A 123 -2.51 2.90 -11.04
N GLY A 124 -3.38 1.89 -11.07
CA GLY A 124 -4.80 2.04 -11.44
C GLY A 124 -5.61 2.85 -10.43
N PHE A 125 -5.16 2.91 -9.17
CA PHE A 125 -5.74 3.77 -8.14
C PHE A 125 -4.96 5.07 -7.93
N GLN A 126 -4.11 5.50 -8.86
CA GLN A 126 -3.48 6.81 -8.77
C GLN A 126 -4.53 7.92 -8.83
N THR A 127 -4.42 8.93 -7.96
CA THR A 127 -5.25 10.14 -8.06
C THR A 127 -4.87 10.99 -9.28
N PRO A 128 -5.76 11.88 -9.77
CA PRO A 128 -5.42 12.79 -10.86
C PRO A 128 -4.20 13.68 -10.59
N ALA A 129 -3.93 13.98 -9.32
CA ALA A 129 -2.77 14.77 -8.90
C ALA A 129 -1.44 13.97 -8.92
N GLY A 130 -1.48 12.66 -9.09
CA GLY A 130 -0.30 11.78 -9.12
C GLY A 130 -0.03 11.02 -7.81
N GLN A 131 -0.81 11.26 -6.75
CA GLN A 131 -0.68 10.52 -5.50
C GLN A 131 -1.11 9.06 -5.66
N PHE A 132 -0.28 8.11 -5.22
CA PHE A 132 -0.62 6.70 -5.08
C PHE A 132 -1.27 6.40 -3.72
N PRO A 133 -2.07 5.32 -3.63
CA PRO A 133 -2.58 4.85 -2.34
C PRO A 133 -1.44 4.46 -1.39
N VAL A 134 -1.59 4.78 -0.09
CA VAL A 134 -0.70 4.26 0.96
C VAL A 134 -0.86 2.74 1.07
N LYS A 135 -2.12 2.30 0.99
CA LYS A 135 -2.52 0.90 1.02
C LYS A 135 -3.85 0.73 0.32
N ILE A 136 -4.18 -0.52 0.02
CA ILE A 136 -5.43 -0.88 -0.63
C ILE A 136 -6.07 -1.99 0.20
N HIS A 137 -7.22 -1.71 0.80
CA HIS A 137 -7.81 -2.57 1.82
C HIS A 137 -9.23 -3.00 1.49
N SER A 138 -9.66 -4.11 2.09
CA SER A 138 -11.03 -4.62 1.98
C SER A 138 -11.76 -4.66 3.34
N THR A 139 -11.06 -4.43 4.45
CA THR A 139 -11.56 -4.71 5.81
C THR A 139 -11.40 -3.49 6.72
N SER A 140 -12.33 -3.30 7.65
CA SER A 140 -12.26 -2.23 8.66
C SER A 140 -11.27 -2.57 9.79
N ILE A 141 -10.84 -1.57 10.57
CA ILE A 141 -9.89 -1.77 11.69
C ILE A 141 -10.50 -2.68 12.77
N LEU A 142 -11.77 -2.44 13.13
CA LEU A 142 -12.46 -3.25 14.14
C LEU A 142 -12.60 -4.71 13.70
N GLU A 143 -12.99 -4.92 12.45
CA GLU A 143 -13.15 -6.26 11.89
C GLU A 143 -11.80 -7.00 11.86
N ARG A 144 -10.74 -6.34 11.42
CA ARG A 144 -9.35 -6.87 11.48
C ARG A 144 -8.96 -7.30 12.89
N TYR A 145 -9.23 -6.46 13.89
CA TYR A 145 -8.95 -6.80 15.28
C TYR A 145 -9.71 -8.06 15.72
N LEU A 146 -11.00 -8.18 15.38
CA LEU A 146 -11.81 -9.33 15.73
C LEU A 146 -11.34 -10.63 15.04
N HIS A 147 -10.94 -10.56 13.76
CA HIS A 147 -10.33 -11.69 13.07
C HIS A 147 -9.05 -12.16 13.77
N SER A 148 -8.16 -11.24 14.12
CA SER A 148 -6.92 -11.59 14.83
C SER A 148 -7.16 -12.13 16.24
N LEU A 149 -8.13 -11.58 16.97
CA LEU A 149 -8.47 -12.00 18.33
C LEU A 149 -9.03 -13.43 18.36
N LEU A 150 -9.78 -13.82 17.33
CA LEU A 150 -10.41 -15.14 17.21
C LEU A 150 -9.58 -16.14 16.39
N ASP A 151 -8.35 -15.76 16.06
CA ASP A 151 -7.43 -16.57 15.25
C ASP A 151 -8.04 -16.99 13.90
N ARG A 152 -8.72 -16.04 13.25
CA ARG A 152 -9.41 -16.22 11.97
C ARG A 152 -8.75 -15.41 10.86
N GLU A 153 -8.77 -15.98 9.67
CA GLU A 153 -8.36 -15.29 8.46
C GLU A 153 -9.27 -14.11 8.12
N GLN A 154 -8.70 -13.03 7.58
CA GLN A 154 -9.47 -11.90 7.04
C GLN A 154 -10.07 -12.27 5.67
N PRO A 155 -11.27 -11.76 5.32
CA PRO A 155 -11.95 -12.12 4.08
C PRO A 155 -11.25 -11.52 2.84
N ILE A 156 -11.09 -12.35 1.80
CA ILE A 156 -10.50 -11.94 0.50
C ILE A 156 -11.54 -11.57 -0.56
N HIS A 157 -12.81 -11.91 -0.33
CA HIS A 157 -13.91 -11.72 -1.28
C HIS A 157 -14.54 -10.32 -1.23
N THR A 158 -14.10 -9.46 -0.31
CA THR A 158 -14.56 -8.07 -0.28
C THR A 158 -13.67 -7.25 -1.22
N PRO A 159 -14.26 -6.46 -2.15
CA PRO A 159 -13.47 -5.70 -3.10
C PRO A 159 -12.46 -4.76 -2.44
N LEU A 160 -11.25 -4.73 -3.01
CA LEU A 160 -10.17 -3.85 -2.60
C LEU A 160 -10.51 -2.37 -2.84
N ARG A 161 -10.15 -1.49 -1.89
CA ARG A 161 -10.38 -0.04 -1.92
C ARG A 161 -9.14 0.74 -1.50
N PRO A 162 -8.78 1.81 -2.22
CA PRO A 162 -7.58 2.57 -1.92
C PRO A 162 -7.75 3.46 -0.68
N LYS A 163 -6.66 3.63 0.08
CA LYS A 163 -6.56 4.63 1.14
C LYS A 163 -5.32 5.50 0.90
N TYR A 164 -5.54 6.81 0.77
CA TYR A 164 -4.51 7.79 0.43
C TYR A 164 -3.87 8.50 1.63
N LYS A 165 -4.33 8.19 2.84
CA LYS A 165 -3.76 8.75 4.08
C LYS A 165 -3.55 7.64 5.11
N THR A 166 -2.52 7.80 5.94
CA THR A 166 -2.24 6.89 7.06
C THR A 166 -3.34 6.96 8.14
N ALA A 167 -3.20 6.15 9.20
CA ALA A 167 -4.05 6.29 10.39
C ALA A 167 -3.91 7.68 11.05
N HIS A 168 -2.72 8.28 10.96
CA HIS A 168 -2.40 9.61 11.47
C HIS A 168 -2.83 10.76 10.53
N ARG A 169 -3.59 10.45 9.46
CA ARG A 169 -4.03 11.41 8.43
C ARG A 169 -2.89 12.07 7.67
N THR A 170 -1.72 11.43 7.62
CA THR A 170 -0.55 11.89 6.87
C THR A 170 -0.48 11.23 5.50
N LEU A 171 0.30 11.80 4.60
CA LEU A 171 0.59 11.22 3.28
C LEU A 171 1.64 10.10 3.43
N SER A 172 1.95 9.39 2.34
CA SER A 172 3.08 8.45 2.30
C SER A 172 3.97 8.83 1.13
N LEU A 173 4.99 9.64 1.40
CA LEU A 173 5.91 10.12 0.35
C LEU A 173 6.84 8.99 -0.09
N ASP A 174 7.33 8.22 0.88
CA ASP A 174 8.19 7.08 0.63
C ASP A 174 7.48 5.97 -0.15
N GLY A 175 6.21 5.68 0.17
CA GLY A 175 5.39 4.75 -0.59
C GLY A 175 5.24 5.15 -2.06
N ASN A 176 5.09 6.45 -2.34
CA ASN A 176 5.01 6.95 -3.71
C ASN A 176 6.31 6.71 -4.48
N ALA A 177 7.46 7.06 -3.87
CA ALA A 177 8.78 6.85 -4.47
C ALA A 177 9.11 5.37 -4.65
N LEU A 178 8.80 4.54 -3.66
CA LEU A 178 9.03 3.10 -3.68
C LEU A 178 8.26 2.38 -4.78
N LEU A 179 7.02 2.79 -5.07
CA LEU A 179 6.25 2.22 -6.18
C LEU A 179 6.89 2.51 -7.54
N ILE A 180 7.49 3.70 -7.72
CA ILE A 180 8.21 4.04 -8.94
C ILE A 180 9.49 3.21 -9.06
N ILE A 181 10.26 3.10 -7.97
CA ILE A 181 11.46 2.26 -7.93
C ILE A 181 11.11 0.79 -8.23
N ALA A 182 10.03 0.27 -7.64
CA ALA A 182 9.55 -1.09 -7.88
C ALA A 182 9.13 -1.30 -9.35
N ALA A 183 8.46 -0.34 -9.97
CA ALA A 183 8.06 -0.41 -11.38
C ALA A 183 9.28 -0.46 -12.31
N LEU A 184 10.27 0.40 -12.07
CA LEU A 184 11.49 0.43 -12.87
C LEU A 184 12.34 -0.83 -12.64
N ASN A 185 12.38 -1.34 -11.39
CA ASN A 185 13.01 -2.61 -11.09
C ASN A 185 12.35 -3.77 -11.86
N TYR A 186 11.01 -3.84 -11.85
CA TYR A 186 10.26 -4.82 -12.64
C TYR A 186 10.60 -4.73 -14.13
N LEU A 187 10.55 -3.52 -14.71
CA LEU A 187 10.81 -3.30 -16.12
C LEU A 187 12.21 -3.76 -16.55
N ARG A 188 13.25 -3.48 -15.76
CA ARG A 188 14.63 -3.90 -16.07
C ARG A 188 14.83 -5.41 -16.06
N HIS A 189 14.06 -6.13 -15.26
CA HIS A 189 14.22 -7.59 -15.14
C HIS A 189 13.33 -8.35 -16.13
N VAL A 190 12.14 -7.84 -16.42
CA VAL A 190 11.14 -8.54 -17.22
C VAL A 190 11.15 -8.07 -18.68
N ASP A 191 11.60 -6.84 -18.93
CA ASP A 191 11.52 -6.16 -20.22
C ASP A 191 10.10 -6.24 -20.81
N ASP A 192 9.16 -5.50 -20.18
CA ASP A 192 7.74 -5.47 -20.54
C ASP A 192 7.36 -4.11 -21.18
N PRO A 193 7.55 -3.95 -22.50
CA PRO A 193 7.21 -2.71 -23.21
C PRO A 193 5.74 -2.32 -23.08
N SER A 194 4.82 -3.29 -22.95
CA SER A 194 3.40 -3.00 -22.81
C SER A 194 3.12 -2.35 -21.46
N PHE A 195 3.63 -2.93 -20.37
CA PHE A 195 3.53 -2.32 -19.04
C PHE A 195 4.16 -0.92 -19.04
N CYS A 196 5.35 -0.78 -19.63
CA CYS A 196 6.02 0.50 -19.72
C CYS A 196 5.15 1.53 -20.44
N HIS A 197 4.72 1.24 -21.67
CA HIS A 197 3.93 2.18 -22.47
C HIS A 197 2.63 2.60 -21.78
N THR A 198 1.93 1.65 -21.16
CA THR A 198 0.68 1.91 -20.46
C THR A 198 0.89 2.76 -19.19
N HIS A 199 1.97 2.51 -18.44
CA HIS A 199 2.11 3.05 -17.09
C HIS A 199 3.16 4.15 -16.92
N TRP A 200 4.02 4.40 -17.92
CA TRP A 200 5.02 5.47 -17.88
C TRP A 200 4.42 6.84 -17.53
N PRO A 201 3.28 7.27 -18.12
CA PRO A 201 2.66 8.54 -17.75
C PRO A 201 2.21 8.59 -16.28
N ALA A 202 1.80 7.46 -15.70
CA ALA A 202 1.42 7.38 -14.29
C ALA A 202 2.64 7.50 -13.37
N LEU A 203 3.74 6.83 -13.71
CA LEU A 203 5.01 6.94 -12.98
C LEU A 203 5.54 8.38 -13.00
N LYS A 204 5.54 9.04 -14.17
CA LYS A 204 5.90 10.45 -14.32
C LYS A 204 5.06 11.37 -13.44
N ARG A 205 3.73 11.22 -13.46
CA ARG A 205 2.83 11.98 -12.57
C ARG A 205 3.12 11.72 -11.09
N GLY A 206 3.51 10.49 -10.73
CA GLY A 206 3.90 10.14 -9.37
C GLY A 206 5.14 10.89 -8.88
N LEU A 207 6.16 11.05 -9.75
CA LEU A 207 7.34 11.86 -9.45
C LEU A 207 6.99 13.36 -9.36
N GLN A 208 6.21 13.86 -10.30
CA GLN A 208 5.76 15.26 -10.28
C GLN A 208 4.93 15.57 -9.03
N TRP A 209 4.12 14.61 -8.56
CA TRP A 209 3.40 14.77 -7.29
C TRP A 209 4.33 14.88 -6.08
N LEU A 210 5.43 14.11 -6.06
CA LEU A 210 6.46 14.22 -5.03
C LEU A 210 7.17 15.58 -5.09
N GLU A 211 7.47 16.08 -6.28
CA GLU A 211 8.07 17.41 -6.46
C GLU A 211 7.24 18.52 -5.83
N LEU A 212 5.90 18.41 -5.88
CA LEU A 212 5.00 19.37 -5.23
C LEU A 212 5.11 19.38 -3.70
N GLN A 213 5.76 18.38 -3.10
CA GLN A 213 6.00 18.29 -1.66
C GLN A 213 7.33 18.93 -1.23
N SER A 214 8.09 19.50 -2.18
CA SER A 214 9.27 20.33 -1.89
C SER A 214 8.84 21.77 -1.64
N LEU A 215 8.88 22.23 -0.38
CA LEU A 215 8.34 23.53 0.03
C LEU A 215 9.31 24.70 -0.15
N GLU A 216 10.62 24.47 -0.04
CA GLU A 216 11.62 25.55 0.12
C GLU A 216 12.49 25.79 -1.12
N GLY A 217 12.10 25.23 -2.28
CA GLY A 217 12.80 25.44 -3.55
C GLY A 217 14.17 24.74 -3.67
N ASP A 218 14.71 24.21 -2.57
CA ASP A 218 15.91 23.35 -2.55
C ASP A 218 15.69 22.03 -3.31
N GLY A 219 14.43 21.57 -3.40
CA GLY A 219 14.04 20.34 -4.08
C GLY A 219 13.95 19.14 -3.14
N LEU A 220 14.22 19.32 -1.85
CA LEU A 220 14.07 18.27 -0.86
C LEU A 220 12.60 18.15 -0.44
N LEU A 221 12.17 16.92 -0.17
CA LEU A 221 10.82 16.64 0.30
C LEU A 221 10.70 17.00 1.77
N HIS A 222 9.64 17.75 2.10
CA HIS A 222 9.23 18.01 3.47
C HIS A 222 8.07 17.10 3.84
N GLN A 223 8.17 16.45 4.99
CA GLN A 223 7.12 15.57 5.48
C GLN A 223 6.62 15.98 6.86
N GLY A 224 5.34 15.68 7.13
CA GLY A 224 4.76 15.78 8.46
C GLY A 224 5.20 14.62 9.36
N ALA A 225 4.80 14.70 10.63
CA ALA A 225 4.96 13.60 11.58
C ALA A 225 4.34 12.29 11.07
N TYR A 226 4.98 11.14 11.29
CA TYR A 226 4.42 9.81 10.97
C TYR A 226 4.11 9.59 9.48
N THR A 227 4.88 10.20 8.57
CA THR A 227 4.63 10.15 7.11
C THR A 227 5.41 9.03 6.42
N ASP A 228 6.53 8.58 7.02
CA ASP A 228 7.39 7.52 6.46
C ASP A 228 7.20 6.16 7.18
N TRP A 229 8.09 5.21 6.93
CA TRP A 229 8.07 3.87 7.52
C TRP A 229 8.05 3.86 9.05
N ALA A 230 8.68 4.84 9.71
CA ALA A 230 8.71 4.95 11.16
C ALA A 230 7.48 5.72 11.65
N ASP A 231 6.28 5.24 11.30
CA ASP A 231 5.00 5.87 11.62
C ASP A 231 4.62 5.85 13.11
N SER A 232 5.45 5.23 13.94
CA SER A 232 5.39 5.29 15.42
C SER A 232 6.27 6.40 16.02
N ILE A 233 7.11 7.06 15.21
CA ILE A 233 8.02 8.12 15.64
C ILE A 233 7.61 9.44 14.99
N LYS A 234 7.48 10.50 15.80
CA LYS A 234 7.00 11.83 15.37
C LYS A 234 8.07 12.64 14.60
N ARG A 235 8.75 12.03 13.63
CA ARG A 235 9.74 12.71 12.77
C ARG A 235 9.04 13.58 11.74
N HIS A 236 9.47 14.82 11.60
CA HIS A 236 8.91 15.79 10.64
C HIS A 236 10.03 16.66 10.06
N GLY A 237 9.74 17.37 8.97
CA GLY A 237 10.71 18.19 8.25
C GLY A 237 11.36 17.42 7.10
N ILE A 238 12.63 17.71 6.84
CA ILE A 238 13.43 17.06 5.81
C ILE A 238 14.00 15.78 6.41
N ILE A 239 13.55 14.62 5.92
CA ILE A 239 13.98 13.31 6.44
C ILE A 239 14.88 12.62 5.42
N HIS A 240 16.06 12.18 5.85
CA HIS A 240 17.09 11.57 5.01
C HIS A 240 16.55 10.37 4.21
N TYR A 241 15.94 9.40 4.88
CA TYR A 241 15.38 8.19 4.26
C TYR A 241 14.45 8.50 3.07
N THR A 242 13.48 9.39 3.27
CA THR A 242 12.48 9.73 2.25
C THR A 242 13.12 10.44 1.06
N ASN A 243 14.08 11.33 1.32
CA ASN A 243 14.80 12.06 0.28
C ASN A 243 15.74 11.16 -0.53
N VAL A 244 16.39 10.17 0.10
CA VAL A 244 17.19 9.16 -0.62
C VAL A 244 16.32 8.32 -1.55
N LEU A 245 15.13 7.89 -1.12
CA LEU A 245 14.19 7.17 -1.98
C LEU A 245 13.71 8.03 -3.14
N TYR A 246 13.37 9.29 -2.88
CA TYR A 246 12.96 10.22 -3.93
C TYR A 246 14.08 10.50 -4.94
N TRP A 247 15.31 10.74 -4.47
CA TRP A 247 16.49 10.85 -5.32
C TRP A 247 16.66 9.61 -6.19
N ARG A 248 16.55 8.41 -5.60
CA ARG A 248 16.69 7.14 -6.32
C ARG A 248 15.63 7.01 -7.40
N ALA A 249 14.38 7.34 -7.09
CA ALA A 249 13.28 7.31 -8.06
C ALA A 249 13.51 8.27 -9.23
N LEU A 250 13.95 9.52 -8.97
CA LEU A 250 14.31 10.48 -10.02
C LEU A 250 15.45 9.96 -10.91
N CYS A 251 16.51 9.46 -10.28
CA CYS A 251 17.71 9.00 -10.96
C CYS A 251 17.43 7.79 -11.86
N GLU A 252 16.71 6.79 -11.35
CA GLU A 252 16.34 5.61 -12.14
C GLU A 252 15.36 5.98 -13.24
N PHE A 253 14.36 6.82 -12.97
CA PHE A 253 13.36 7.20 -13.96
C PHE A 253 13.99 7.95 -15.14
N GLY A 254 14.84 8.94 -14.85
CA GLY A 254 15.56 9.66 -15.91
C GLY A 254 16.48 8.76 -16.72
N ARG A 255 17.17 7.81 -16.07
CA ARG A 255 18.11 6.89 -16.74
C ARG A 255 17.38 5.92 -17.66
N ASP A 256 16.28 5.36 -17.16
CA ASP A 256 15.53 4.32 -17.86
C ASP A 256 14.61 4.94 -18.95
N ALA A 257 14.40 6.26 -18.93
CA ALA A 257 13.56 6.97 -19.88
C ALA A 257 13.98 6.75 -21.35
N VAL A 258 15.28 6.89 -21.66
CA VAL A 258 15.79 6.68 -23.03
C VAL A 258 15.60 5.23 -23.46
N ILE A 259 15.88 4.29 -22.55
CA ILE A 259 15.78 2.85 -22.80
C ILE A 259 14.36 2.48 -23.24
N TYR A 260 13.36 3.09 -22.60
CA TYR A 260 11.95 2.77 -22.86
C TYR A 260 11.24 3.76 -23.80
N GLY A 261 11.99 4.63 -24.49
CA GLY A 261 11.44 5.47 -25.57
C GLY A 261 10.83 6.80 -25.15
N TYR A 262 11.25 7.35 -24.00
CA TYR A 262 10.84 8.66 -23.46
C TYR A 262 12.03 9.60 -23.25
N PRO A 263 12.86 9.86 -24.29
CA PRO A 263 14.10 10.63 -24.13
C PRO A 263 13.87 12.07 -23.63
N GLU A 264 12.67 12.64 -23.80
CA GLU A 264 12.33 13.96 -23.28
C GLU A 264 12.33 14.03 -21.74
N ASP A 265 12.17 12.90 -21.07
CA ASP A 265 12.15 12.80 -19.60
C ASP A 265 13.56 12.75 -18.99
N GLU A 266 14.54 12.23 -19.73
CA GLU A 266 15.90 11.99 -19.22
C GLU A 266 16.53 13.26 -18.65
N ALA A 267 16.66 14.30 -19.48
CA ALA A 267 17.38 15.52 -19.12
C ALA A 267 16.77 16.21 -17.89
N TYR A 268 15.43 16.25 -17.82
CA TYR A 268 14.71 16.86 -16.70
C TYR A 268 14.95 16.10 -15.39
N PHE A 269 14.70 14.79 -15.38
CA PHE A 269 14.77 14.00 -14.15
C PHE A 269 16.22 13.74 -13.70
N GLN A 270 17.19 13.63 -14.62
CA GLN A 270 18.61 13.54 -14.26
C GLN A 270 19.13 14.84 -13.64
N ALA A 271 18.80 16.00 -14.22
CA ALA A 271 19.18 17.28 -13.63
C ALA A 271 18.57 17.46 -12.24
N LYS A 272 17.30 17.06 -12.07
CA LYS A 272 16.63 17.07 -10.76
C LYS A 272 17.31 16.12 -9.77
N ALA A 273 17.61 14.88 -10.19
CA ALA A 273 18.30 13.90 -9.35
C ALA A 273 19.66 14.41 -8.88
N ALA A 274 20.46 15.03 -9.76
CA ALA A 274 21.74 15.63 -9.40
C ALA A 274 21.56 16.72 -8.33
N ARG A 275 20.59 17.62 -8.51
CA ARG A 275 20.31 18.69 -7.53
C ARG A 275 19.88 18.13 -6.16
N VAL A 276 18.99 17.14 -6.16
CA VAL A 276 18.52 16.51 -4.91
C VAL A 276 19.66 15.79 -4.20
N ARG A 277 20.52 15.07 -4.93
CA ARG A 277 21.73 14.43 -4.38
C ARG A 277 22.62 15.45 -3.66
N ASP A 278 22.94 16.54 -4.34
CA ASP A 278 23.84 17.56 -3.80
C ASP A 278 23.25 18.20 -2.54
N LYS A 279 21.93 18.44 -2.53
CA LYS A 279 21.22 18.96 -1.35
C LYS A 279 21.10 17.96 -0.20
N ILE A 280 20.95 16.66 -0.49
CA ILE A 280 21.01 15.62 0.55
C ILE A 280 22.38 15.65 1.23
N ASN A 281 23.46 15.69 0.46
CA ASN A 281 24.82 15.73 1.01
C ASN A 281 25.05 17.02 1.81
N GLU A 282 24.67 18.18 1.27
CA GLU A 282 24.78 19.46 1.98
C GLU A 282 24.02 19.48 3.32
N HIS A 283 22.83 18.86 3.36
CA HIS A 283 21.96 18.91 4.54
C HIS A 283 22.28 17.84 5.59
N PHE A 284 22.69 16.63 5.18
CA PHE A 284 22.80 15.48 6.08
C PHE A 284 24.23 15.00 6.33
N TRP A 285 25.19 15.35 5.49
CA TRP A 285 26.58 14.94 5.70
C TRP A 285 27.22 15.81 6.80
N SER A 286 27.90 15.16 7.73
CA SER A 286 28.75 15.81 8.73
C SER A 286 30.08 15.06 8.79
N GLU A 287 31.20 15.77 8.68
CA GLU A 287 32.53 15.19 8.85
C GLU A 287 32.87 14.88 10.32
N GLU A 288 32.05 15.36 11.26
CA GLU A 288 32.31 15.30 12.71
C GLU A 288 31.61 14.13 13.43
N LEU A 289 30.96 13.21 12.69
CA LEU A 289 30.37 11.97 13.21
C LEU A 289 31.23 10.75 12.87
#